data_AF-A0A1C4EX30-F1
#
_entry.id   AF-A0A1C4EX30-F1
#
_cell.length_a   1.000
_cell.length_b   1.000
_cell.length_c   1.000
_cell.angle_alpha   90.00
_cell.angle_beta   90.00
_cell.angle_gamma   90.00
#
_symmetry.space_group_name_H-M   'P 1'
#
loop_
_entity.id
_entity.type
_entity.pdbx_description
1 polymer ?
#
loop_
_entity_poly.entity_id
_entity_poly.type
_entity_poly.pdbx_seq_one_letter_code
_entity_poly.pdbx_strand_id
1 'polypeptide(L)'
;MENKEVIEPEILKQVAKILKVPVQAIKNFSEEAAVNIISNTFSDESVAYTEYYKYTINPFEKWVDAMDKNEQLFKELLKSEREKIELPEKLLNEKKGNK
;
A
#
# COMPACT_ATOMS: atom_id res chain seq x y z
N MET A 1 28.61 -8.15 33.16
CA MET A 1 29.99 -7.89 33.61
C MET A 1 30.61 -7.00 32.56
N GLU A 2 30.65 -5.68 32.82
CA GLU A 2 31.20 -4.69 31.88
C GLU A 2 32.73 -4.73 31.92
N ASN A 3 33.34 -5.44 30.98
CA ASN A 3 34.78 -5.35 30.76
C ASN A 3 35.12 -3.99 30.14
N LYS A 4 35.28 -2.96 30.98
CA LYS A 4 35.99 -1.73 30.59
C LYS A 4 37.50 -1.99 30.59
N GLU A 5 37.95 -2.79 29.63
CA GLU A 5 39.35 -2.72 29.22
C GLU A 5 39.57 -1.39 28.50
N VAL A 6 40.56 -0.62 28.96
CA VAL A 6 40.92 0.64 28.33
C VAL A 6 41.60 0.31 27.00
N ILE A 7 40.85 0.40 25.91
CA ILE A 7 41.37 0.15 24.55
C ILE A 7 42.36 1.25 24.18
N GLU A 8 43.54 0.84 23.71
CA GLU A 8 44.57 1.78 23.25
C GLU A 8 44.07 2.65 22.07
N PRO A 9 44.37 3.96 22.05
CA PRO A 9 43.88 4.87 21.02
C PRO A 9 44.27 4.50 19.59
N GLU A 10 45.41 3.82 19.43
CA GLU A 10 45.91 3.38 18.12
C GLU A 10 45.09 2.21 17.57
N ILE A 11 44.82 1.20 18.41
CA ILE A 11 43.98 0.04 18.07
C ILE A 11 42.57 0.51 17.71
N LEU A 12 42.00 1.42 18.49
CA LEU A 12 40.67 1.97 18.22
C LEU A 12 40.59 2.69 16.85
N LYS A 13 41.65 3.43 16.47
CA LYS A 13 41.75 4.05 15.14
C LYS A 13 41.87 3.02 14.02
N GLN A 14 42.63 1.95 14.23
CA GLN A 14 42.78 0.86 13.26
C GLN A 14 41.44 0.14 13.03
N VAL A 15 40.72 -0.20 14.10
CA VAL A 15 39.40 -0.84 14.02
C VAL A 15 38.39 0.08 13.31
N ALA A 16 38.34 1.36 13.67
CA ALA A 16 37.49 2.35 13.00
C ALA A 16 37.77 2.45 11.50
N LYS A 17 39.06 2.39 11.11
CA LYS A 17 39.48 2.40 9.69
C LYS A 17 39.07 1.13 8.96
N ILE A 18 39.20 -0.04 9.59
CA ILE A 18 38.80 -1.34 9.02
C ILE A 18 37.28 -1.38 8.81
N LEU A 19 36.52 -0.97 9.82
CA LEU A 19 35.06 -0.95 9.79
C LEU A 19 34.48 0.25 9.00
N LYS A 20 35.35 1.17 8.56
CA LYS A 20 34.99 2.43 7.85
C LYS A 20 33.97 3.28 8.61
N VAL A 21 34.08 3.33 9.93
CA VAL A 21 33.22 4.14 10.81
C VAL A 21 34.04 5.20 11.55
N PRO A 22 33.43 6.32 12.00
CA PRO A 22 34.13 7.28 12.84
C PRO A 22 34.59 6.65 14.16
N VAL A 23 35.79 7.00 14.64
CA VAL A 23 36.31 6.55 15.95
C VAL A 23 35.34 6.87 17.09
N GLN A 24 34.65 8.02 17.02
CA GLN A 24 33.64 8.43 17.99
C GLN A 24 32.44 7.48 18.03
N ALA A 25 32.07 6.86 16.89
CA ALA A 25 30.95 5.92 16.84
C ALA A 25 31.25 4.64 17.63
N ILE A 26 32.51 4.19 17.65
CA ILE A 26 32.93 3.03 18.45
C ILE A 26 33.03 3.41 19.94
N LYS A 27 33.50 4.61 20.27
CA LYS A 27 33.56 5.10 21.67
C LYS A 27 32.18 5.27 22.30
N ASN A 28 31.20 5.68 21.50
CA ASN A 28 29.83 5.94 21.93
C ASN A 28 28.90 4.76 21.60
N PHE A 29 29.46 3.59 21.29
CA PHE A 29 28.68 2.40 20.99
C PHE A 29 27.93 1.93 22.25
N SER A 30 26.61 1.81 22.14
CA SER A 30 25.76 1.18 23.15
C SER A 30 25.24 -0.14 22.59
N GLU A 31 25.49 -1.22 23.33
CA GLU A 31 25.03 -2.56 22.97
C GLU A 31 23.50 -2.62 22.96
N GLU A 32 22.82 -1.97 23.91
CA GLU A 32 21.35 -1.95 23.94
C GLU A 32 20.76 -1.25 22.71
N ALA A 33 21.35 -0.13 22.28
CA ALA A 33 20.91 0.56 21.07
C ALA A 33 21.14 -0.29 19.82
N ALA A 34 22.28 -0.97 19.73
CA ALA A 34 22.58 -1.88 18.63
C ALA A 34 21.63 -3.08 18.59
N VAL A 35 21.37 -3.72 19.74
CA VAL A 35 20.44 -4.84 19.86
C VAL A 35 19.01 -4.42 19.51
N ASN A 36 18.57 -3.23 19.91
CA ASN A 36 17.25 -2.70 19.55
C ASN A 36 17.14 -2.46 18.04
N ILE A 37 18.15 -1.87 17.40
CA ILE A 37 18.14 -1.65 15.94
C ILE A 37 18.14 -2.99 15.20
N ILE A 38 19.04 -3.91 15.58
CA ILE A 38 19.14 -5.26 15.01
C ILE A 38 17.80 -5.98 15.17
N SER A 39 17.25 -6.03 16.39
CA SER A 39 15.99 -6.72 16.66
C SER A 39 14.86 -6.15 15.80
N ASN A 40 14.66 -4.83 15.77
CA ASN A 40 13.60 -4.22 14.94
C ASN A 40 13.83 -4.38 13.42
N THR A 41 15.09 -4.48 12.98
CA THR A 41 15.43 -4.65 11.54
C THR A 41 15.27 -6.10 11.08
N PHE A 42 15.54 -7.07 11.95
CA PHE A 42 15.44 -8.50 11.63
C PHE A 42 14.09 -9.12 12.03
N SER A 43 13.34 -8.51 12.96
CA SER A 43 12.04 -9.01 13.41
C SER A 43 10.87 -8.52 12.58
N ASP A 44 11.05 -7.40 11.86
CA ASP A 44 9.91 -6.70 11.28
C ASP A 44 10.23 -6.35 9.82
N GLU A 45 9.28 -6.65 8.94
CA GLU A 45 9.23 -6.26 7.53
C GLU A 45 9.20 -4.72 7.32
N SER A 46 9.67 -3.95 8.32
CA SER A 46 9.47 -2.52 8.49
C SER A 46 10.31 -1.64 7.55
N VAL A 47 11.33 -2.19 6.90
CA VAL A 47 12.16 -1.46 5.92
C VAL A 47 11.78 -1.77 4.46
N ALA A 48 10.93 -2.77 4.22
CA ALA A 48 10.43 -3.10 2.88
C ALA A 48 9.18 -2.29 2.46
N TYR A 49 8.52 -1.65 3.43
CA TYR A 49 7.26 -0.92 3.19
C TYR A 49 7.43 0.56 2.78
N THR A 50 8.64 1.11 2.85
CA THR A 50 8.88 2.52 2.52
C THR A 50 9.02 2.79 1.02
N GLU A 51 9.28 1.78 0.20
CA GLU A 51 9.48 1.96 -1.26
C GLU A 51 8.45 1.26 -2.15
N TYR A 52 7.55 0.44 -1.59
CA TYR A 52 6.44 -0.09 -2.37
C TYR A 52 5.36 0.99 -2.51
N TYR A 53 5.41 1.72 -3.63
CA TYR A 53 4.31 2.47 -4.24
C TYR A 53 3.00 2.31 -3.49
N LYS A 54 2.72 3.22 -2.54
CA LYS A 54 1.42 3.35 -1.89
C LYS A 54 0.41 3.79 -2.94
N TYR A 55 0.00 2.85 -3.79
CA TYR A 55 -1.35 2.89 -4.33
C TYR A 55 -2.26 2.75 -3.13
N THR A 56 -2.78 3.86 -2.64
CA THR A 56 -3.88 3.91 -1.67
C THR A 56 -5.16 3.46 -2.36
N ILE A 57 -5.16 2.26 -2.93
CA ILE A 57 -6.37 1.63 -3.43
C ILE A 57 -6.99 1.00 -2.20
N ASN A 58 -8.00 1.67 -1.65
CA ASN A 58 -8.88 1.07 -0.66
C ASN A 58 -9.80 0.08 -1.41
N PRO A 59 -9.67 -1.25 -1.22
CA PRO A 59 -10.47 -2.22 -1.96
C PRO A 59 -11.96 -2.10 -1.67
N PHE A 60 -12.33 -1.66 -0.46
CA PHE A 60 -13.73 -1.47 -0.07
C PHE A 60 -14.37 -0.31 -0.83
N GLU A 61 -13.67 0.82 -0.97
CA GLU A 61 -14.16 1.96 -1.76
C GLU A 61 -14.39 1.57 -3.21
N LYS A 62 -13.42 0.88 -3.83
CA LYS A 62 -13.58 0.39 -5.21
C LYS A 62 -14.72 -0.60 -5.37
N TRP A 63 -14.99 -1.40 -4.34
CA TRP A 63 -16.09 -2.36 -4.36
C TRP A 63 -17.45 -1.66 -4.28
N VAL A 64 -17.59 -0.65 -3.43
CA VAL A 64 -18.78 0.20 -3.36
C VAL A 64 -19.00 0.92 -4.69
N ASP A 65 -17.95 1.53 -5.26
CA ASP A 65 -18.04 2.19 -6.58
C ASP A 65 -18.49 1.22 -7.69
N ALA A 66 -18.04 -0.03 -7.65
CA ALA A 66 -18.44 -1.05 -8.62
C ALA A 66 -19.91 -1.46 -8.43
N MET A 67 -20.41 -1.51 -7.19
CA MET A 67 -21.82 -1.79 -6.90
C MET A 67 -22.72 -0.66 -7.41
N ASP A 68 -22.37 0.60 -7.15
CA ASP A 68 -23.14 1.75 -7.60
C ASP A 68 -23.22 1.83 -9.14
N LYS A 69 -22.10 1.57 -9.82
CA LYS A 69 -22.06 1.50 -11.30
C LYS A 69 -22.92 0.37 -11.84
N ASN A 70 -22.91 -0.80 -11.19
CA ASN A 70 -23.76 -1.92 -11.58
C ASN A 70 -25.25 -1.57 -11.40
N GLU A 71 -25.63 -0.94 -10.29
CA GLU A 71 -27.02 -0.51 -10.07
C GLU A 71 -27.49 0.47 -11.16
N GLN A 72 -26.65 1.45 -11.52
CA GLN A 72 -26.95 2.40 -12.60
C GLN A 72 -27.12 1.68 -13.95
N LEU A 73 -26.18 0.78 -14.29
CA LEU A 73 -26.25 0.00 -15.53
C LEU A 73 -27.52 -0.85 -15.61
N PHE A 74 -27.94 -1.48 -14.50
CA PHE A 74 -29.17 -2.25 -14.46
C PHE A 74 -30.42 -1.38 -14.64
N LYS A 75 -30.45 -0.17 -14.07
CA LYS A 75 -31.55 0.80 -14.30
C LYS A 75 -31.63 1.21 -15.77
N GLU A 76 -30.50 1.49 -16.41
CA GLU A 76 -30.45 1.84 -17.83
C GLU A 76 -30.85 0.67 -18.72
N LEU A 77 -30.43 -0.56 -18.39
CA LEU A 77 -30.82 -1.75 -19.12
C LEU A 77 -32.34 -1.99 -19.05
N LEU A 78 -32.93 -1.90 -17.85
CA LEU A 78 -34.38 -2.02 -17.67
C LEU A 78 -35.14 -0.93 -18.44
N LYS A 79 -34.61 0.29 -18.50
CA LYS A 79 -35.18 1.35 -19.32
C LYS A 79 -35.10 1.01 -20.81
N SER A 80 -33.94 0.54 -21.29
CA SER A 80 -33.77 0.11 -22.68
C SER A 80 -34.72 -1.01 -23.07
N GLU A 81 -34.92 -1.99 -22.19
CA GLU A 81 -35.88 -3.09 -22.41
C GLU A 81 -37.32 -2.57 -22.52
N ARG A 82 -37.73 -1.66 -21.64
CA ARG A 82 -39.06 -1.03 -21.70
C ARG A 82 -39.27 -0.24 -22.98
N GLU A 83 -38.31 0.59 -23.38
CA GLU A 83 -38.37 1.38 -24.60
C GLU A 83 -38.48 0.49 -25.86
N LYS A 84 -37.75 -0.64 -25.87
CA LYS A 84 -37.82 -1.62 -26.96
C LYS A 84 -39.17 -2.34 -27.06
N ILE A 85 -39.92 -2.46 -25.97
CA ILE A 85 -41.27 -3.05 -25.95
C ILE A 85 -42.30 -2.00 -26.38
N GLU A 86 -42.19 -0.77 -25.84
CA GLU A 86 -43.13 0.31 -26.15
C GLU A 86 -43.10 0.74 -27.62
N LEU A 87 -41.94 0.70 -28.27
CA LEU A 87 -41.81 1.12 -29.66
C LEU A 87 -42.67 0.26 -30.62
N PRO A 88 -42.58 -1.09 -30.60
CA PRO A 88 -43.51 -1.96 -31.31
C PRO A 88 -44.98 -1.72 -30.96
N GLU A 89 -45.32 -1.52 -29.68
CA GLU A 89 -46.71 -1.28 -29.27
C GLU A 89 -47.29 0.01 -29.88
N LYS A 90 -46.51 1.10 -29.87
CA LYS A 90 -46.90 2.37 -30.50
C LYS A 90 -47.10 2.20 -32.01
N LEU A 91 -46.17 1.54 -32.70
CA LEU A 91 -46.27 1.26 -34.13
C LEU A 91 -47.48 0.39 -34.50
N LEU A 92 -47.82 -0.60 -33.66
CA LEU A 92 -48.99 -1.46 -33.84
C LEU A 92 -50.30 -0.69 -33.62
N ASN A 93 -50.35 0.19 -32.62
CA ASN A 93 -51.54 1.00 -32.34
C ASN A 93 -51.79 2.05 -33.43
N GLU A 94 -50.75 2.71 -33.94
CA GLU A 94 -50.86 3.64 -35.07
C GLU A 94 -51.38 2.96 -36.35
N LYS A 95 -50.91 1.74 -36.65
CA LYS A 95 -51.42 0.96 -37.80
C LYS A 95 -52.87 0.52 -37.64
N LYS A 96 -53.35 0.29 -36.41
CA LYS A 96 -54.75 -0.08 -36.15
C LYS A 96 -55.69 1.13 -36.19
N GLY A 97 -55.23 2.33 -35.84
CA GLY A 97 -56.02 3.56 -35.90
C GLY A 97 -56.15 4.18 -37.30
N ASN A 98 -55.27 3.80 -38.25
CA ASN A 98 -55.30 4.28 -39.64
C ASN A 98 -56.13 3.37 -40.59
N LYS A 99 -57.13 2.66 -40.07
CA LYS A 99 -58.00 1.76 -40.85
C LYS A 99 -59.46 2.02 -40.51
#